data_AF-W2D0C4-F1
#
_entry.id   AF-W2D0C4-F1
#
_cell.length_a   1.000
_cell.length_b   1.000
_cell.length_c   1.000
_cell.angle_alpha   90.00
_cell.angle_beta   90.00
_cell.angle_gamma   90.00
#
_symmetry.space_group_name_H-M   'P 1'
#
loop_
_entity.id
_entity.type
_entity.pdbx_description
1 polymer ?
#
loop_
_entity_poly.entity_id
_entity_poly.type
_entity_poly.pdbx_seq_one_letter_code
_entity_poly.pdbx_strand_id
1 'polypeptide(L)' 'MFVFLDEATNALDANNERAITENLASFYRGKTVIVVAHRLSTVRDADQIVVLDEGK' A
#
# COMPACT_ATOMS: atom_id res chain seq x y z
N MET A 1 -16.58 -1.37 -2.27
CA MET A 1 -15.98 -0.12 -2.77
C MET A 1 -14.51 -0.38 -3.01
N PHE A 2 -14.00 -0.01 -4.18
CA PHE A 2 -12.60 -0.22 -4.56
C PHE A 2 -11.81 1.08 -4.39
N VAL A 3 -10.57 0.96 -3.90
CA VAL A 3 -9.61 2.06 -3.81
C VAL A 3 -8.34 1.65 -4.54
N PHE A 4 -7.82 2.54 -5.38
CA PHE A 4 -6.56 2.35 -6.09
C PHE A 4 -5.58 3.41 -5.63
N LEU A 5 -4.42 3.00 -5.14
CA LEU A 5 -3.34 3.87 -4.69
C LEU A 5 -2.10 3.57 -5.52
N ASP A 6 -1.65 4.55 -6.29
CA ASP A 6 -0.39 4.49 -7.01
C ASP A 6 0.63 5.41 -6.33
N GLU A 7 1.83 4.90 -6.11
CA GLU A 7 2.99 5.64 -5.57
C GLU A 7 2.79 6.43 -4.24
N ALA A 8 1.68 6.25 -3.53
CA ALA A 8 1.38 7.00 -2.29
C ALA A 8 2.46 6.85 -1.20
N THR A 9 3.31 5.83 -1.29
CA THR A 9 4.40 5.60 -0.33
C THR A 9 5.73 6.27 -0.65
N ASN A 10 5.95 6.76 -1.88
CA ASN A 10 7.15 7.56 -2.19
C ASN A 10 7.08 8.95 -1.53
N ALA A 11 5.88 9.46 -1.25
CA ALA A 11 5.66 10.69 -0.50
C ALA A 11 5.71 10.50 1.03
N LEU A 12 5.83 9.27 1.53
CA LEU A 12 5.90 8.99 2.96
C LEU A 12 7.34 9.19 3.45
N ASP A 13 7.55 10.24 4.23
CA ASP A 13 8.76 10.42 5.02
C ASP A 13 8.99 9.17 5.88
N ALA A 14 10.16 8.54 5.74
CA ALA A 14 10.54 7.32 6.45
C ALA A 14 10.39 7.47 7.98
N ASN A 15 10.50 8.69 8.51
CA ASN A 15 10.28 8.99 9.92
C ASN A 15 8.82 8.81 10.34
N ASN A 16 7.88 9.03 9.43
CA ASN A 16 6.43 8.96 9.67
C ASN A 16 5.76 7.71 9.07
N GLU A 17 6.53 6.79 8.49
CA GLU A 17 6.04 5.59 7.79
C GLU A 17 5.08 4.77 8.68
N ARG A 18 5.40 4.60 9.98
CA ARG A 18 4.53 3.90 10.94
C ARG A 18 3.18 4.59 11.16
N ALA A 19 3.21 5.88 11.48
CA ALA A 19 1.99 6.65 11.78
C ALA A 19 1.04 6.70 10.58
N ILE A 20 1.58 6.76 9.36
CA ILE A 20 0.76 6.80 8.15
C ILE A 20 0.21 5.41 7.83
N THR A 21 1.00 4.35 8.04
CA THR A 21 0.54 2.96 7.90
C THR A 21 -0.62 2.65 8.86
N GLU A 22 -0.53 3.08 10.11
CA GLU A 22 -1.59 2.90 11.11
C GLU A 22 -2.89 3.61 10.71
N ASN A 23 -2.79 4.84 10.21
CA ASN A 23 -3.96 5.59 9.72
C ASN A 23 -4.58 4.93 8.49
N LEU A 24 -3.75 4.49 7.53
CA LEU A 24 -4.20 3.79 6.33
C LEU A 24 -4.89 2.46 6.65
N ALA A 25 -4.38 1.70 7.63
CA ALA A 25 -5.02 0.46 8.08
C ALA A 25 -6.47 0.69 8.54
N SER A 26 -6.74 1.80 9.22
CA SER A 26 -8.11 2.16 9.61
C SER A 26 -8.98 2.49 8.39
N PHE A 27 -8.43 3.19 7.40
CA PHE A 27 -9.11 3.59 6.18
C PHE A 27 -9.45 2.40 5.28
N TYR A 28 -8.62 1.36 5.28
CA TYR A 28 -8.81 0.17 4.44
C TYR A 28 -9.98 -0.72 4.90
N ARG A 29 -10.43 -0.60 6.15
CA ARG A 29 -11.53 -1.43 6.68
C ARG A 29 -12.80 -1.32 5.83
N GLY A 30 -13.30 -2.47 5.39
CA GLY A 30 -14.52 -2.59 4.58
C GLY A 30 -14.35 -2.17 3.12
N LYS A 31 -13.12 -2.01 2.63
CA LYS A 31 -12.81 -1.65 1.24
C LYS A 31 -11.89 -2.71 0.64
N THR A 32 -11.97 -2.90 -0.68
CA THR A 32 -10.94 -3.63 -1.43
C THR A 32 -9.95 -2.59 -1.93
N VAL A 33 -8.67 -2.75 -1.57
CA VAL A 33 -7.64 -1.75 -1.84
C VAL A 33 -6.54 -2.39 -2.69
N ILE A 34 -6.21 -1.74 -3.80
CA ILE A 34 -5.13 -2.14 -4.70
C ILE A 34 -4.05 -1.07 -4.60
N VAL A 35 -2.85 -1.49 -4.23
CA VAL A 35 -1.71 -0.59 -4.02
C VAL A 35 -0.57 -1.00 -4.97
N VAL A 36 -0.05 -0.03 -5.72
CA VAL A 36 1.20 -0.18 -6.46
C VAL A 36 2.33 0.38 -5.59
N ALA A 37 3.31 -0.46 -5.26
CA ALA A 37 4.38 -0.09 -4.35
C ALA A 37 5.76 -0.40 -4.94
N HIS A 38 6.70 0.54 -4.75
CA HIS A 38 8.12 0.38 -5.10
C HIS A 38 8.96 -0.20 -3.96
N ARG A 39 8.39 -0.33 -2.76
CA ARG A 39 9.06 -0.88 -1.56
C ARG A 39 8.26 -2.06 -1.04
N LEU A 40 8.95 -3.18 -0.80
CA LEU A 40 8.32 -4.38 -0.22
C LEU A 40 7.76 -4.12 1.20
N SER A 41 8.36 -3.20 1.95
CA SER A 41 7.88 -2.82 3.29
C SER A 41 6.44 -2.29 3.29
N THR A 42 6.04 -1.60 2.21
CA THR A 42 4.69 -1.03 2.03
C THR A 42 3.62 -2.10 1.91
N VAL A 43 3.91 -3.22 1.24
CA VAL A 43 2.94 -4.27 0.93
C VAL A 43 3.07 -5.49 1.83
N ARG A 44 3.92 -5.41 2.86
CA ARG A 44 4.22 -6.52 3.77
C ARG A 44 2.96 -7.09 4.44
N ASP A 45 2.03 -6.23 4.80
CA ASP A 45 0.81 -6.59 5.51
C ASP A 45 -0.41 -6.72 4.57
N ALA A 46 -0.18 -6.79 3.25
CA ALA A 46 -1.25 -6.99 2.29
C ALA A 46 -1.80 -8.43 2.37
N ASP A 47 -3.13 -8.56 2.22
CA ASP A 47 -3.79 -9.87 2.17
C ASP A 47 -3.29 -10.73 0.99
N GLN A 48 -2.95 -10.08 -0.13
CA GLN A 48 -2.39 -10.70 -1.32
C GLN A 48 -1.35 -9.77 -1.96
N ILE A 49 -0.22 -10.33 -2.33
CA ILE A 49 0.84 -9.63 -3.08
C ILE A 49 0.90 -10.23 -4.48
N VAL A 50 0.77 -9.37 -5.49
CA VAL A 50 0.94 -9.74 -6.89
C VAL A 50 2.16 -9.01 -7.41
N VAL A 51 3.11 -9.76 -7.97
CA VAL A 51 4.29 -9.22 -8.63
C VAL A 51 4.04 -9.29 -10.13
N LEU A 52 4.26 -8.16 -10.80
CA LEU A 52 4.26 -8.11 -12.25
C LEU A 52 5.70 -8.13 -12.75
N ASP A 53 6.00 -8.98 -13.72
CA ASP A 53 7.31 -9.07 -14.37
C ASP A 53 7.13 -8.94 -15.88
N GLU A 54 7.80 -7.94 -16.48
CA GLU A 54 7.67 -7.59 -17.90
C GLU A 54 6.20 -7.45 -18.39
N GLY A 55 5.31 -6.97 -17.52
CA GLY A 55 3.89 -6.76 -17.82
C GLY A 55 3.01 -8.02 -17.70
N LYS A 56 3.52 -9.09 -17.07
CA LYS A 56 2.79 -10.32 -16.78
C LYS A 56 2.68 -10.59 -15.29
#